data_AF-A0A0R3PZL1-F1
#
_entry.id   AF-A0A0R3PZL1-F1
#
_cell.length_a   1.000
_cell.length_b   1.000
_cell.length_c   1.000
_cell.angle_alpha   90.00
_cell.angle_beta   90.00
_cell.angle_gamma   90.00
#
_symmetry.space_group_name_H-M   'P 1'
#
loop_
_entity.id
_entity.type
_entity.pdbx_description
1 polymer ?
#
loop_
_entity_poly.entity_id
_entity_poly.type
_entity_poly.pdbx_seq_one_letter_code
_entity_poly.pdbx_strand_id
1 'polypeptide(L)'
;MEESTSGWFTIRDGTMLVWEGVCALELKSAIYLFKIRNKNLLSDILQVSSDGYWYCVEISGSLGNAKAPFYYHSDCTRNARRMLKHLTACTSLNITSLTIRLDPDPLRHSSLENIVQRVTTWSQLGKESCSDYRIVLDSEMPL
;
A
#
# COMPACT_ATOMS: atom_id res chain seq x y z
N MET A 1 25.20 9.83 21.23
CA MET A 1 25.06 8.46 20.71
C MET A 1 23.62 8.06 20.97
N GLU A 2 22.78 8.16 19.93
CA GLU A 2 21.51 7.45 19.77
C GLU A 2 21.14 7.59 18.30
N GLU A 3 21.29 6.50 17.56
CA GLU A 3 20.88 6.35 16.18
C GLU A 3 19.36 6.28 16.13
N SER A 4 18.67 7.25 15.53
CA SER A 4 17.25 7.11 15.21
C SER A 4 17.05 7.22 13.70
N THR A 5 16.90 6.06 13.07
CA THR A 5 16.62 5.86 11.64
C THR A 5 15.45 6.71 11.14
N SER A 6 15.74 7.78 10.38
CA SER A 6 14.77 8.58 9.64
C SER A 6 14.80 8.17 8.16
N GLY A 7 13.91 7.26 7.79
CA GLY A 7 13.84 6.74 6.42
C GLY A 7 12.49 6.09 6.18
N TRP A 8 12.06 6.00 4.93
CA TRP A 8 10.77 5.44 4.49
C TRP A 8 10.57 3.96 4.82
N PHE A 9 11.58 3.34 5.40
CA PHE A 9 11.58 1.99 5.90
C PHE A 9 12.64 1.82 7.00
N THR A 10 12.58 0.71 7.71
CA THR A 10 13.69 0.17 8.50
C THR A 10 13.97 -1.25 8.04
N ILE A 11 15.20 -1.74 8.18
CA ILE A 11 15.54 -3.14 7.95
C ILE A 11 15.81 -3.78 9.30
N ARG A 12 15.07 -4.84 9.62
CA ARG A 12 15.24 -5.66 10.82
C ARG A 12 15.27 -7.12 10.42
N ASP A 13 16.32 -7.84 10.82
CA ASP A 13 16.48 -9.28 10.56
C ASP A 13 16.29 -9.67 9.08
N GLY A 14 16.86 -8.86 8.17
CA GLY A 14 16.72 -9.06 6.72
C GLY A 14 15.34 -8.71 6.15
N THR A 15 14.40 -8.24 6.96
CA THR A 15 13.06 -7.81 6.56
C THR A 15 13.00 -6.29 6.44
N MET A 16 12.57 -5.79 5.28
CA MET A 16 12.28 -4.37 5.10
C MET A 16 10.86 -4.05 5.58
N LEU A 17 10.77 -3.21 6.61
CA LEU A 17 9.52 -2.67 7.14
C LEU A 17 9.31 -1.28 6.57
N VAL A 18 8.31 -1.08 5.71
CA VAL A 18 8.01 0.23 5.12
C VAL A 18 7.02 1.01 5.98
N TRP A 19 7.19 2.32 6.05
CA TRP A 19 6.24 3.20 6.72
C TRP A 19 4.99 3.46 5.88
N GLU A 20 3.99 4.02 6.53
CA GLU A 20 2.72 4.37 5.90
C GLU A 20 2.86 5.26 4.66
N GLY A 21 2.02 5.00 3.66
CA GLY A 21 2.02 5.74 2.40
C GLY A 21 3.24 5.46 1.51
N VAL A 22 4.13 4.55 1.92
CA VAL A 22 5.26 4.09 1.11
C VAL A 22 4.87 2.81 0.40
N CYS A 23 5.02 2.82 -0.92
CA CYS A 23 4.93 1.65 -1.78
C CYS A 23 6.34 1.14 -2.03
N ALA A 24 6.61 -0.11 -1.67
CA ALA A 24 7.78 -0.85 -2.12
C ALA A 24 7.44 -1.67 -3.37
N LEU A 25 8.32 -1.62 -4.36
CA LEU A 25 8.30 -2.47 -5.54
C LEU A 25 9.64 -3.17 -5.66
N GLU A 26 9.64 -4.50 -5.71
CA GLU A 26 10.84 -5.27 -6.02
C GLU A 26 10.87 -5.58 -7.52
N LEU A 27 11.87 -5.07 -8.22
CA LEU A 27 12.04 -5.26 -9.66
C LEU A 27 13.52 -5.50 -9.98
N LYS A 28 13.81 -6.62 -10.66
CA LYS A 28 15.18 -6.99 -11.08
C LYS A 28 16.19 -6.97 -9.92
N SER A 29 15.82 -7.53 -8.77
CA SER A 29 16.64 -7.58 -7.56
C SER A 29 16.95 -6.22 -6.92
N ALA A 30 16.24 -5.16 -7.32
CA ALA A 30 16.29 -3.85 -6.68
C ALA A 30 14.93 -3.49 -6.07
N ILE A 31 14.97 -2.76 -4.95
CA ILE A 31 13.78 -2.26 -4.28
C ILE A 31 13.62 -0.78 -4.63
N TYR A 32 12.47 -0.43 -5.18
CA TYR A 32 12.06 0.94 -5.48
C TYR A 32 11.01 1.39 -4.48
N LEU A 33 11.14 2.61 -3.98
CA LEU A 33 10.22 3.18 -3.00
C LEU A 33 9.50 4.40 -3.58
N PHE A 34 8.17 4.42 -3.44
CA PHE A 34 7.31 5.49 -3.93
C PHE A 34 6.37 5.99 -2.82
N LYS A 35 6.13 7.29 -2.74
CA LYS A 35 5.14 7.88 -1.80
C LYS A 35 4.32 8.93 -2.48
N ILE A 36 3.06 9.04 -2.08
CA ILE A 36 2.20 10.15 -2.48
C ILE A 36 2.21 11.18 -1.35
N ARG A 37 2.58 12.43 -1.65
CA ARG A 37 2.47 13.57 -0.73
C ARG A 37 1.93 14.78 -1.47
N ASN A 38 0.92 15.45 -0.91
CA ASN A 38 0.29 16.62 -1.52
C ASN A 38 -0.11 16.40 -2.99
N LYS A 39 -0.66 15.21 -3.30
CA LYS A 39 -1.04 14.76 -4.65
C LYS A 39 0.13 14.50 -5.62
N ASN A 40 1.38 14.72 -5.21
CA ASN A 40 2.57 14.46 -5.99
C ASN A 40 3.16 13.10 -5.63
N LEU A 41 3.68 12.41 -6.63
CA LEU A 41 4.44 11.19 -6.44
C LEU A 41 5.91 11.54 -6.22
N LEU A 42 6.51 10.91 -5.23
CA LEU A 42 7.88 11.12 -4.80
C LEU A 42 8.65 9.81 -4.94
N SER A 43 9.86 9.89 -5.50
CA SER A 43 10.91 8.85 -5.53
C SER A 43 12.21 9.45 -4.98
N ASP A 44 13.12 8.62 -4.45
CA ASP A 44 14.48 9.02 -4.03
C ASP A 44 14.56 10.20 -3.02
N ILE A 45 13.65 10.26 -2.04
CA ILE A 45 13.61 11.38 -1.07
C ILE A 45 14.26 11.00 0.27
N LEU A 46 15.26 11.79 0.67
CA LEU A 46 16.11 11.57 1.84
C LEU A 46 15.42 11.78 3.20
N GLN A 47 14.26 12.46 3.26
CA GLN A 47 13.56 12.67 4.52
C GLN A 47 12.06 12.92 4.33
N VAL A 48 11.24 12.06 4.94
CA VAL A 48 9.79 12.26 5.15
C VAL A 48 9.44 11.65 6.51
N SER A 49 8.76 12.42 7.37
CA SER A 49 8.11 11.89 8.57
C SER A 49 6.69 11.40 8.25
N SER A 50 6.23 10.40 8.98
CA SER A 50 4.86 9.86 8.90
C SER A 50 4.35 9.68 10.32
N ASP A 51 3.15 10.17 10.61
CA ASP A 51 2.56 10.06 11.95
C ASP A 51 1.76 8.76 12.15
N GLY A 52 1.73 7.87 11.15
CA GLY A 52 1.14 6.53 11.21
C GLY A 52 -0.37 6.58 11.43
N TYR A 53 -1.16 6.46 10.37
CA TYR A 53 -2.62 6.45 10.47
C TYR A 53 -3.19 5.03 10.60
N TRP A 54 -3.90 4.80 11.72
CA TRP A 54 -4.48 3.52 12.16
C TRP A 54 -5.57 2.94 11.24
N TYR A 55 -5.99 3.67 10.20
CA TYR A 55 -7.08 3.29 9.29
C TYR A 55 -6.60 2.87 7.89
N CYS A 56 -5.29 2.69 7.71
CA CYS A 56 -4.72 2.29 6.43
C CYS A 56 -5.13 0.88 6.00
N VAL A 57 -5.10 0.69 4.69
CA VAL A 57 -5.33 -0.59 4.02
C VAL A 57 -4.02 -1.08 3.45
N GLU A 58 -3.73 -2.36 3.66
CA GLU A 58 -2.60 -3.05 3.08
C GLU A 58 -2.95 -3.52 1.67
N ILE A 59 -2.12 -3.13 0.71
CA ILE A 59 -2.27 -3.46 -0.70
C ILE A 59 -0.98 -4.15 -1.13
N SER A 60 -1.09 -5.41 -1.50
CA SER A 60 0.03 -6.19 -2.02
C SER A 60 -0.35 -6.86 -3.33
N GLY A 61 0.64 -7.19 -4.15
CA GLY A 61 0.36 -7.79 -5.44
C GLY A 61 1.62 -8.06 -6.24
N SER A 62 1.45 -8.34 -7.52
CA SER A 62 2.54 -8.61 -8.43
C SER A 62 2.36 -7.93 -9.78
N LEU A 63 3.47 -7.54 -10.41
CA LEU A 63 3.50 -6.97 -11.76
C LEU A 63 4.14 -7.95 -12.76
N GLY A 64 3.52 -8.03 -13.95
CA GLY A 64 4.01 -8.79 -15.09
C GLY A 64 4.11 -10.30 -14.84
N ASN A 65 4.64 -11.01 -15.84
CA ASN A 65 4.78 -12.48 -15.80
C ASN A 65 5.88 -12.94 -14.83
N ALA A 66 6.89 -12.10 -14.61
CA ALA A 66 7.94 -12.34 -13.62
C ALA A 66 7.46 -12.17 -12.17
N LYS A 67 6.18 -11.79 -11.97
CA LYS A 67 5.54 -11.59 -10.66
C LYS A 67 6.34 -10.69 -9.71
N ALA A 68 6.85 -9.56 -10.24
CA ALA A 68 7.56 -8.55 -9.46
C ALA A 68 6.66 -8.05 -8.30
N PRO A 69 6.96 -8.36 -7.03
CA PRO A 69 6.05 -8.08 -5.94
C PRO A 69 6.07 -6.60 -5.56
N PHE A 70 4.92 -6.11 -5.10
CA PHE A 70 4.83 -4.79 -4.47
C PHE A 70 4.00 -4.84 -3.20
N TYR A 71 4.25 -3.88 -2.32
CA TYR A 71 3.59 -3.71 -1.03
C TYR A 71 3.37 -2.24 -0.74
N TYR A 72 2.16 -1.87 -0.33
CA TYR A 72 1.76 -0.48 -0.15
C TYR A 72 0.69 -0.33 0.92
N HIS A 73 0.88 0.63 1.83
CA HIS A 73 -0.15 1.08 2.74
C HIS A 73 -0.84 2.34 2.22
N SER A 74 -2.17 2.32 2.16
CA SER A 74 -2.95 3.45 1.67
C SER A 74 -4.09 3.82 2.61
N ASP A 75 -4.19 5.12 2.87
CA ASP A 75 -5.22 5.76 3.68
C ASP A 75 -6.58 5.87 2.95
N CYS A 76 -6.54 6.01 1.61
CA CYS A 76 -7.73 6.13 0.78
C CYS A 76 -7.56 5.51 -0.61
N THR A 77 -8.69 5.13 -1.23
CA THR A 77 -8.70 4.51 -2.58
C THR A 77 -8.24 5.45 -3.69
N ARG A 78 -8.33 6.76 -3.50
CA ARG A 78 -7.81 7.75 -4.45
C ARG A 78 -6.30 7.68 -4.56
N ASN A 79 -5.59 7.60 -3.44
CA ASN A 79 -4.13 7.50 -3.41
C ASN A 79 -3.70 6.12 -3.92
N ALA A 80 -4.36 5.06 -3.48
CA ALA A 80 -4.13 3.71 -4.00
C ALA A 80 -4.27 3.63 -5.53
N ARG A 81 -5.36 4.16 -6.10
CA ARG A 81 -5.56 4.17 -7.55
C ARG A 81 -4.43 4.89 -8.29
N ARG A 82 -3.93 5.99 -7.73
CA ARG A 82 -2.80 6.74 -8.32
C ARG A 82 -1.51 5.93 -8.26
N MET A 83 -1.22 5.30 -7.13
CA MET A 83 -0.03 4.46 -6.97
C MET A 83 -0.07 3.28 -7.93
N LEU A 84 -1.17 2.53 -7.98
CA LEU A 84 -1.33 1.38 -8.87
C LEU A 84 -1.15 1.77 -10.35
N LYS A 85 -1.76 2.88 -10.78
CA LYS A 85 -1.54 3.42 -12.14
C LYS A 85 -0.09 3.82 -12.38
N HIS A 86 0.56 4.43 -11.39
CA HIS A 86 1.96 4.79 -11.51
C HIS A 86 2.85 3.56 -11.70
N LEU A 87 2.67 2.51 -10.89
CA LEU A 87 3.43 1.26 -11.02
C LEU A 87 3.32 0.72 -12.45
N THR A 88 2.10 0.64 -13.00
CA THR A 88 1.91 0.16 -14.37
C THR A 88 2.59 1.05 -15.42
N ALA A 89 2.57 2.36 -15.21
CA ALA A 89 3.12 3.32 -16.16
C ALA A 89 4.66 3.37 -16.14
N CYS A 90 5.28 3.28 -14.96
CA CYS A 90 6.73 3.37 -14.84
C CYS A 90 7.45 2.07 -15.18
N THR A 91 6.78 0.91 -15.01
CA THR A 91 7.36 -0.39 -15.38
C THR A 91 6.93 -0.88 -16.76
N SER A 92 5.88 -0.30 -17.35
CA SER A 92 5.19 -0.84 -18.53
C SER A 92 4.71 -2.28 -18.33
N LEU A 93 4.33 -2.65 -17.09
CA LEU A 93 3.82 -3.97 -16.74
C LEU A 93 2.40 -3.86 -16.19
N ASN A 94 1.57 -4.86 -16.44
CA ASN A 94 0.25 -4.95 -15.84
C ASN A 94 0.33 -5.55 -14.42
N ILE A 95 -0.61 -5.19 -13.57
CA ILE A 95 -0.83 -5.86 -12.28
C ILE A 95 -1.47 -7.22 -12.56
N THR A 96 -0.81 -8.29 -12.15
CA THR A 96 -1.24 -9.68 -12.41
C THR A 96 -1.93 -10.33 -11.22
N SER A 97 -1.73 -9.80 -10.01
CA SER A 97 -2.47 -10.18 -8.82
C SER A 97 -2.58 -9.00 -7.85
N LEU A 98 -3.66 -8.95 -7.07
CA LEU A 98 -3.88 -7.89 -6.09
C LEU A 98 -4.59 -8.41 -4.83
N THR A 99 -4.01 -8.15 -3.67
CA THR A 99 -4.60 -8.40 -2.35
C THR A 99 -4.83 -7.06 -1.68
N ILE A 100 -6.05 -6.82 -1.24
CA ILE A 100 -6.41 -5.66 -0.44
C ILE A 100 -6.85 -6.18 0.93
N ARG A 101 -6.01 -6.03 1.95
CA ARG A 101 -6.27 -6.43 3.33
C ARG A 101 -6.62 -5.19 4.15
N LEU A 102 -7.80 -5.20 4.78
CA LEU A 102 -8.28 -4.10 5.59
C LEU A 102 -9.03 -4.55 6.82
N ASP A 103 -8.95 -3.73 7.86
CA ASP A 103 -9.95 -3.72 8.91
C ASP A 103 -11.24 -3.04 8.41
N PRO A 104 -12.41 -3.72 8.48
CA PRO A 104 -13.68 -3.12 8.10
C PRO A 104 -14.12 -1.95 9.01
N ASP A 105 -13.70 -1.94 10.28
CA ASP A 105 -14.06 -0.94 11.29
C ASP A 105 -12.86 -0.55 12.17
N PRO A 106 -11.79 0.05 11.61
CA PRO A 106 -10.51 0.22 12.31
C PRO A 106 -10.61 0.98 13.65
N LEU A 107 -11.64 1.80 13.84
CA LEU A 107 -11.84 2.58 15.05
C LEU A 107 -12.91 1.98 16.00
N ARG A 108 -13.48 0.82 15.65
CA ARG A 108 -14.47 0.07 16.44
C ARG A 108 -15.72 0.87 16.82
N HIS A 109 -16.06 1.87 16.01
CA HIS A 109 -17.16 2.79 16.29
C HIS A 109 -17.96 3.16 15.03
N SER A 110 -17.76 2.45 13.93
CA SER A 110 -18.45 2.73 12.67
C SER A 110 -19.83 2.10 12.64
N SER A 111 -20.79 2.75 11.98
CA SER A 111 -22.08 2.11 11.66
C SER A 111 -21.89 0.98 10.65
N LEU A 112 -22.82 0.02 10.63
CA LEU A 112 -22.81 -1.06 9.62
C LEU A 112 -22.78 -0.51 8.18
N GLU A 113 -23.48 0.60 7.91
CA GLU A 113 -23.47 1.26 6.61
C GLU A 113 -22.06 1.74 6.23
N ASN A 114 -21.34 2.38 7.17
CA ASN A 114 -19.98 2.86 6.93
C ASN A 114 -18.99 1.69 6.72
N ILE A 115 -19.17 0.60 7.46
CA ILE A 115 -18.37 -0.62 7.31
C ILE A 115 -18.57 -1.22 5.90
N VAL A 116 -19.83 -1.39 5.50
CA VAL A 116 -20.18 -1.91 4.16
C VAL A 116 -19.66 -0.98 3.07
N GLN A 117 -19.79 0.34 3.24
CA GLN A 117 -19.28 1.32 2.29
C GLN A 117 -17.76 1.25 2.15
N ARG A 118 -17.02 1.14 3.26
CA ARG A 118 -15.56 0.99 3.25
C ARG A 118 -15.15 -0.26 2.46
N VAL A 119 -15.69 -1.42 2.80
CA VAL A 119 -15.39 -2.69 2.11
C VAL A 119 -15.74 -2.62 0.62
N THR A 120 -16.90 -2.07 0.29
CA THR A 120 -17.36 -1.93 -1.10
C THR A 120 -16.43 -1.02 -1.90
N THR A 121 -16.02 0.12 -1.33
CA THR A 121 -15.14 1.09 -1.98
C THR A 121 -13.77 0.49 -2.29
N TRP A 122 -13.21 -0.29 -1.36
CA TRP A 122 -11.94 -0.99 -1.55
C TRP A 122 -12.05 -2.18 -2.51
N SER A 123 -13.14 -2.93 -2.47
CA SER A 123 -13.43 -4.01 -3.42
C SER A 123 -13.54 -3.49 -4.85
N GLN A 124 -14.19 -2.34 -5.05
CA GLN A 124 -14.32 -1.69 -6.35
C GLN A 124 -12.96 -1.27 -6.92
N LEU A 125 -12.07 -0.72 -6.09
CA LEU A 125 -10.70 -0.44 -6.51
C LEU A 125 -9.97 -1.71 -6.98
N GLY A 126 -10.15 -2.83 -6.26
CA GLY A 126 -9.57 -4.11 -6.64
C GLY A 126 -10.03 -4.56 -8.02
N LYS A 127 -11.34 -4.58 -8.25
CA LYS A 127 -11.97 -4.91 -9.55
C LYS A 127 -11.46 -4.06 -10.70
N GLU A 128 -11.27 -2.76 -10.48
CA GLU A 128 -10.76 -1.83 -11.49
C GLU A 128 -9.29 -2.06 -11.84
N SER A 129 -8.53 -2.67 -10.93
CA SER A 129 -7.07 -2.73 -11.02
C SER A 129 -6.55 -4.07 -11.55
N CYS A 130 -7.24 -5.18 -11.25
CA CYS A 130 -6.82 -6.52 -11.66
C CYS A 130 -8.01 -7.50 -11.65
N SER A 131 -8.04 -8.44 -12.60
CA SER A 131 -9.04 -9.53 -12.60
C SER A 131 -8.80 -10.56 -11.49
N ASP A 132 -7.53 -10.80 -11.15
CA ASP A 132 -7.13 -11.66 -10.03
C ASP A 132 -6.92 -10.81 -8.77
N TYR A 133 -8.03 -10.32 -8.23
CA TYR A 133 -8.02 -9.53 -7.01
C TYR A 133 -8.76 -10.25 -5.87
N ARG A 134 -8.33 -10.02 -4.64
CA ARG A 134 -8.99 -10.49 -3.42
C ARG A 134 -9.06 -9.40 -2.36
N ILE A 135 -10.14 -9.41 -1.60
CA ILE A 135 -10.32 -8.62 -0.39
C ILE A 135 -10.16 -9.55 0.80
N VAL A 136 -9.33 -9.15 1.76
CA VAL A 136 -9.14 -9.83 3.05
C VAL A 136 -9.64 -8.90 4.13
N LEU A 137 -10.66 -9.33 4.87
CA LEU A 137 -11.15 -8.60 6.04
C LEU A 137 -10.38 -9.10 7.26
N ASP A 138 -9.76 -8.19 7.99
CA ASP A 138 -8.91 -8.52 9.12
C ASP A 138 -9.08 -7.50 10.24
N SER A 139 -9.77 -7.90 11.31
CA SER A 139 -9.96 -7.09 12.51
C SER A 139 -8.74 -7.07 13.42
N GLU A 140 -7.71 -7.87 13.14
CA GLU A 140 -6.48 -7.92 13.95
C GLU A 140 -5.33 -7.22 13.23
N MET A 141 -5.63 -6.37 12.24
CA MET A 141 -4.59 -5.52 11.64
C MET A 141 -3.94 -4.68 12.73
N PRO A 142 -2.60 -4.70 12.83
CA PRO A 142 -1.90 -4.02 13.90
C PRO A 142 -2.20 -2.51 13.89
N LEU A 143 -2.52 -2.00 15.08
CA LEU A 143 -2.67 -0.56 15.38
C LEU A 143 -1.33 0.17 15.27
#